data_AF-W8RAV2-F1
#
_entry.id   AF-W8RAV2-F1
#
_cell.length_a   1.000
_cell.length_b   1.000
_cell.length_c   1.000
_cell.angle_alpha   90.00
_cell.angle_beta   90.00
_cell.angle_gamma   90.00
#
_symmetry.space_group_name_H-M   'P 1'
#
loop_
_entity.id
_entity.type
_entity.pdbx_description
1 polymer ?
#
loop_
_entity_poly.entity_id
_entity_poly.type
_entity_poly.pdbx_seq_one_letter_code
_entity_poly.pdbx_strand_id
1 'polypeptide(L)'
;MTKPFLIACGVAFCVPMAFAQTPKPEVITHLNGLDVEVSAMGVPTSTSAEAGVELVGIRAVRVMNKSGDSVTCEFHVPDEARADTSAPPVFTVTSNSQRVERVPGDYSPDKPFAELTCRAANQSVGKPIAVPSSEPDATPEAPAAPGTEDGAMRSREGSSRDR
;
A
#
# COMPACT_ATOMS: atom_id res chain seq x y z
N MET A 1 46.24 70.06 13.77
CA MET A 1 44.78 69.99 14.02
C MET A 1 44.13 69.31 12.81
N THR A 2 43.41 68.21 13.07
CA THR A 2 42.22 67.69 12.34
C THR A 2 42.31 67.26 10.86
N LYS A 3 42.08 65.96 10.62
CA LYS A 3 41.67 65.33 9.34
C LYS A 3 40.19 65.72 9.02
N PRO A 4 39.64 65.51 7.80
CA PRO A 4 39.13 64.17 7.48
C PRO A 4 39.27 63.69 6.02
N PHE A 5 39.38 62.38 5.94
CA PHE A 5 39.21 61.49 4.79
C PHE A 5 37.75 61.51 4.30
N LEU A 6 37.53 61.48 2.98
CA LEU A 6 36.28 61.01 2.37
C LEU A 6 36.64 60.06 1.22
N ILE A 7 36.67 58.76 1.51
CA ILE A 7 36.62 57.69 0.50
C ILE A 7 35.18 57.19 0.50
N ALA A 8 34.45 57.49 -0.57
CA ALA A 8 33.14 56.93 -0.84
C ALA A 8 33.32 55.55 -1.50
N CYS A 9 33.11 54.48 -0.73
CA CYS A 9 32.90 53.14 -1.27
C CYS A 9 31.39 52.85 -1.32
N GLY A 10 30.79 53.03 -2.50
CA GLY A 10 29.45 52.53 -2.78
C GLY A 10 29.49 51.00 -2.87
N VAL A 11 29.00 50.33 -1.84
CA VAL A 11 28.78 48.88 -1.87
C VAL A 11 27.38 48.64 -2.42
N ALA A 12 27.31 48.27 -3.71
CA ALA A 12 26.10 47.72 -4.29
C ALA A 12 25.79 46.38 -3.61
N PHE A 13 24.79 46.37 -2.73
CA PHE A 13 24.23 45.16 -2.15
C PHE A 13 23.43 44.40 -3.21
N CYS A 14 24.12 43.60 -4.03
CA CYS A 14 23.48 42.47 -4.71
C CYS A 14 23.27 41.37 -3.69
N VAL A 15 22.16 41.41 -2.95
CA VAL A 15 21.68 40.23 -2.20
C VAL A 15 21.08 39.28 -3.24
N PRO A 16 21.63 38.07 -3.43
CA PRO A 16 20.92 37.06 -4.20
C PRO A 16 19.65 36.76 -3.41
N MET A 17 18.48 37.06 -3.99
CA MET A 17 17.24 36.45 -3.53
C MET A 17 17.38 34.95 -3.75
N ALA A 18 17.84 34.25 -2.72
CA ALA A 18 17.67 32.82 -2.62
C ALA A 18 16.17 32.58 -2.56
N PHE A 19 15.58 32.26 -3.73
CA PHE A 19 14.26 31.67 -3.79
C PHE A 19 14.25 30.51 -2.80
N ALA A 20 13.45 30.64 -1.75
CA ALA A 20 13.22 29.60 -0.77
C ALA A 20 12.70 28.38 -1.53
N GLN A 21 13.60 27.45 -1.85
CA GLN A 21 13.22 26.10 -2.23
C GLN A 21 12.48 25.57 -1.03
N THR A 22 11.16 25.56 -1.09
CA THR A 22 10.33 24.95 -0.06
C THR A 22 10.85 23.53 0.14
N PRO A 23 11.30 23.16 1.36
CA PRO A 23 11.87 21.84 1.58
C PRO A 23 10.87 20.79 1.09
N LYS A 24 11.37 19.84 0.30
CA LYS A 24 10.56 18.77 -0.28
C LYS A 24 9.80 18.07 0.87
N PRO A 25 8.48 17.84 0.75
CA PRO A 25 7.70 17.26 1.83
C PRO A 25 8.31 15.92 2.25
N GLU A 26 8.70 15.82 3.52
CA GLU A 26 9.45 14.67 4.03
C GLU A 26 8.55 13.45 4.20
N VAL A 27 8.95 12.31 3.63
CA VAL A 27 8.28 11.02 3.82
C VAL A 27 9.20 10.11 4.62
N ILE A 28 8.74 9.71 5.81
CA ILE A 28 9.45 8.78 6.68
C ILE A 28 9.10 7.36 6.23
N THR A 29 10.11 6.53 5.95
CA THR A 29 9.90 5.17 5.44
C THR A 29 10.62 4.12 6.27
N HIS A 30 9.92 3.01 6.51
CA HIS A 30 10.44 1.82 7.17
C HIS A 30 10.34 0.63 6.21
N LEU A 31 11.41 0.40 5.44
CA LEU A 31 11.38 -0.53 4.30
C LEU A 31 11.96 -1.92 4.57
N ASN A 32 12.57 -2.18 5.74
CA ASN A 32 13.10 -3.50 6.12
C ASN A 32 14.01 -4.16 5.05
N GLY A 33 14.80 -3.36 4.32
CA GLY A 33 15.69 -3.86 3.27
C GLY A 33 15.01 -4.18 1.92
N LEU A 34 13.75 -3.80 1.74
CA LEU A 34 13.03 -3.93 0.46
C LEU A 34 13.55 -2.93 -0.57
N ASP A 35 13.63 -3.37 -1.83
CA ASP A 35 13.92 -2.50 -2.98
C ASP A 35 12.64 -1.76 -3.42
N VAL A 36 12.32 -0.70 -2.67
CA VAL A 36 11.12 0.13 -2.86
C VAL A 36 11.52 1.60 -2.83
N GLU A 37 11.04 2.36 -3.83
CA GLU A 37 11.17 3.83 -3.84
C GLU A 37 9.84 4.48 -3.46
N VAL A 38 9.90 5.50 -2.61
CA VAL A 38 8.72 6.26 -2.19
C VAL A 38 8.95 7.75 -2.45
N SER A 39 7.96 8.40 -3.09
CA SER A 39 7.99 9.84 -3.34
C SER A 39 6.67 10.51 -2.98
N ALA A 40 6.74 11.63 -2.27
CA ALA A 40 5.59 12.50 -2.03
C ALA A 40 5.06 13.08 -3.35
N MET A 41 3.73 13.11 -3.47
CA MET A 41 2.97 13.60 -4.60
C MET A 41 1.86 14.54 -4.11
N GLY A 42 1.64 15.60 -4.87
CA GLY A 42 0.63 16.60 -4.56
C GLY A 42 1.15 17.81 -3.80
N VAL A 43 0.42 18.91 -3.92
CA VAL A 43 0.75 20.21 -3.33
C VAL A 43 -0.45 20.76 -2.54
N PRO A 44 -0.24 21.50 -1.44
CA PRO A 44 -1.33 22.18 -0.74
C PRO A 44 -2.11 23.13 -1.67
N THR A 45 -3.41 23.31 -1.43
CA THR A 45 -4.23 24.30 -2.17
C THR A 45 -3.78 25.75 -1.96
N SER A 46 -3.09 26.03 -0.86
CA SER A 46 -2.59 27.36 -0.49
C SER A 46 -1.29 27.76 -1.19
N THR A 47 -0.58 26.82 -1.83
CA THR A 47 0.56 27.14 -2.69
C THR A 47 0.05 27.41 -4.10
N SER A 48 0.26 28.65 -4.58
CA SER A 48 -0.21 29.10 -5.90
C SER A 48 0.14 28.10 -7.00
N ALA A 49 -0.85 27.79 -7.85
CA ALA A 49 -0.81 26.79 -8.90
C ALA A 49 0.16 27.16 -10.04
N GLU A 50 1.47 27.06 -9.80
CA GLU A 50 2.50 27.24 -10.84
C GLU A 50 3.13 25.93 -11.33
N ALA A 51 2.59 24.78 -10.94
CA ALA A 51 2.98 23.53 -11.53
C ALA A 51 1.71 22.79 -11.95
N GLY A 52 1.60 22.45 -13.23
CA GLY A 52 0.54 21.63 -13.82
C GLY A 52 0.54 20.20 -13.28
N VAL A 53 0.43 20.07 -11.95
CA VAL A 53 0.55 18.85 -11.18
C VAL A 53 -0.87 18.43 -10.83
N GLU A 54 -1.25 17.26 -11.32
CA GLU A 54 -2.58 16.65 -11.28
C GLU A 54 -3.19 16.45 -9.86
N LEU A 55 -2.48 16.85 -8.80
CA LEU A 55 -2.80 16.53 -7.40
C LEU A 55 -2.77 17.77 -6.49
N VAL A 56 -3.38 18.87 -6.91
CA VAL A 56 -3.59 20.05 -6.05
C VAL A 56 -4.59 19.71 -4.95
N GLY A 57 -4.25 19.95 -3.69
CA GLY A 57 -5.10 19.68 -2.52
C GLY A 57 -5.18 18.22 -2.08
N ILE A 58 -4.53 17.30 -2.80
CA ILE A 58 -4.52 15.87 -2.48
C ILE A 58 -3.13 15.49 -2.01
N ARG A 59 -2.99 14.98 -0.79
CA ARG A 59 -1.75 14.33 -0.33
C ARG A 59 -1.70 12.92 -0.87
N ALA A 60 -0.67 12.58 -1.63
CA ALA A 60 -0.47 11.22 -2.13
C ALA A 60 1.00 10.81 -2.06
N VAL A 61 1.27 9.52 -1.98
CA VAL A 61 2.61 8.96 -2.17
C VAL A 61 2.60 8.06 -3.39
N ARG A 62 3.66 8.13 -4.19
CA ARG A 62 3.95 7.11 -5.21
C ARG A 62 4.95 6.13 -4.62
N VAL A 63 4.58 4.86 -4.62
CA VAL A 63 5.41 3.74 -4.20
C VAL A 63 5.76 2.92 -5.44
N MET A 64 7.05 2.74 -5.71
CA MET A 64 7.58 1.91 -6.78
C MET A 64 8.26 0.69 -6.16
N ASN A 65 7.68 -0.49 -6.34
CA ASN A 65 8.26 -1.75 -5.92
C ASN A 65 9.14 -2.30 -7.04
N LYS A 66 10.45 -2.34 -6.83
CA LYS A 66 11.43 -2.88 -7.78
C LYS A 66 11.81 -4.33 -7.52
N SER A 67 11.22 -4.93 -6.48
CA SER A 67 11.45 -6.33 -6.14
C SER A 67 10.60 -7.28 -7.01
N GLY A 68 10.99 -8.56 -7.00
CA GLY A 68 10.26 -9.64 -7.66
C GLY A 68 9.02 -10.12 -6.90
N ASP A 69 8.82 -9.66 -5.66
CA ASP A 69 7.71 -10.06 -4.79
C ASP A 69 6.70 -8.92 -4.61
N SER A 70 5.48 -9.24 -4.15
CA SER A 70 4.53 -8.23 -3.72
C SER A 70 4.89 -7.66 -2.35
N VAL A 71 4.66 -6.36 -2.17
CA VAL A 71 4.92 -5.64 -0.93
C VAL A 71 3.61 -5.06 -0.40
N THR A 72 3.38 -5.20 0.91
CA THR A 72 2.28 -4.55 1.63
C THR A 72 2.83 -3.37 2.40
N CYS A 73 2.23 -2.20 2.22
CA CYS A 73 2.59 -0.98 2.91
C CYS A 73 1.43 -0.51 3.81
N GLU A 74 1.79 0.07 4.95
CA GLU A 74 0.88 0.53 6.00
C GLU A 74 1.23 1.99 6.35
N PHE A 75 0.23 2.86 6.37
CA PHE A 75 0.41 4.24 6.83
C PHE A 75 0.32 4.31 8.35
N HIS A 76 1.30 4.99 8.95
CA HIS A 76 1.23 5.40 10.35
C HIS A 76 0.55 6.75 10.42
N VAL A 77 -0.72 6.73 10.83
CA VAL A 77 -1.52 7.93 11.03
C VAL A 77 -2.20 7.87 12.39
N PRO A 78 -2.39 9.03 13.05
CA PRO A 78 -3.11 9.10 14.30
C PRO A 78 -4.58 8.72 14.08
N ASP A 79 -5.27 8.31 15.14
CA ASP A 79 -6.62 7.73 15.05
C ASP A 79 -7.62 8.69 14.40
N GLU A 80 -7.51 10.01 14.66
CA GLU A 80 -8.38 11.04 14.08
C GLU A 80 -8.23 11.21 12.55
N ALA A 81 -7.12 10.73 11.97
CA ALA A 81 -6.87 10.79 10.54
C ALA A 81 -7.27 9.49 9.81
N ARG A 82 -7.68 8.45 10.55
CA ARG A 82 -8.20 7.20 9.98
C ARG A 82 -9.63 7.47 9.51
N ALA A 83 -10.01 6.93 8.35
CA ALA A 83 -11.35 7.09 7.78
C ALA A 83 -12.38 6.23 8.53
N ASP A 84 -12.57 6.52 9.82
CA ASP A 84 -13.44 5.82 10.78
C ASP A 84 -13.13 4.32 10.96
N THR A 85 -11.93 3.88 10.57
CA THR A 85 -11.45 2.51 10.78
C THR A 85 -10.58 2.42 12.02
N SER A 86 -10.78 1.37 12.83
CA SER A 86 -9.90 1.09 13.98
C SER A 86 -8.49 0.68 13.57
N ALA A 87 -8.33 0.10 12.37
CA ALA A 87 -7.05 -0.32 11.83
C ALA A 87 -6.37 0.79 10.99
N PRO A 88 -5.03 0.86 10.98
CA PRO A 88 -4.27 1.70 10.06
C PRO A 88 -4.54 1.32 8.59
N PRO A 89 -4.55 2.29 7.65
CA PRO A 89 -4.77 2.01 6.24
C PRO A 89 -3.58 1.27 5.61
N VAL A 90 -3.89 0.20 4.88
CA VAL A 90 -2.93 -0.70 4.22
C VAL A 90 -3.22 -0.82 2.73
N PHE A 91 -2.17 -0.99 1.93
CA PHE A 91 -2.28 -1.24 0.49
C PHE A 91 -1.14 -2.13 0.00
N THR A 92 -1.34 -2.79 -1.14
CA THR A 92 -0.36 -3.69 -1.75
C THR A 92 0.14 -3.12 -3.07
N VAL A 93 1.45 -3.26 -3.29
CA VAL A 93 2.14 -2.95 -4.55
C VAL A 93 2.71 -4.25 -5.10
N THR A 94 2.28 -4.63 -6.31
CA THR A 94 2.76 -5.84 -6.97
C THR A 94 4.24 -5.74 -7.34
N SER A 95 4.86 -6.87 -7.67
CA SER A 95 6.26 -6.92 -8.11
C SER A 95 6.52 -6.02 -9.32
N ASN A 96 7.64 -5.30 -9.35
CA ASN A 96 8.08 -4.46 -10.46
C ASN A 96 7.01 -3.43 -10.93
N SER A 97 6.19 -2.93 -10.01
CA SER A 97 5.10 -2.01 -10.32
C SER A 97 5.07 -0.78 -9.41
N GLN A 98 4.28 0.20 -9.81
CA GLN A 98 4.03 1.39 -9.02
C GLN A 98 2.57 1.53 -8.63
N ARG A 99 2.34 2.15 -7.48
CA ARG A 99 1.02 2.55 -7.02
C ARG A 99 1.08 3.95 -6.42
N VAL A 100 0.10 4.77 -6.78
CA VAL A 100 -0.15 6.05 -6.11
C VAL A 100 -1.24 5.83 -5.09
N GLU A 101 -0.96 6.16 -3.83
CA GLU A 101 -1.90 6.00 -2.73
C GLU A 101 -2.11 7.34 -2.03
N ARG A 102 -3.36 7.64 -1.69
CA ARG A 102 -3.71 8.87 -0.97
C ARG A 102 -3.24 8.75 0.47
N VAL A 103 -2.56 9.77 0.98
CA VAL A 103 -2.15 9.85 2.38
C VAL A 103 -3.34 10.33 3.22
N PRO A 104 -3.71 9.62 4.29
CA PRO A 104 -4.75 10.08 5.20
C PRO A 104 -4.36 11.35 5.98
N GLY A 105 -5.36 12.18 6.28
CA GLY A 105 -5.22 13.45 7.01
C GLY A 105 -4.83 14.66 6.16
N ASP A 106 -4.71 15.81 6.81
CA ASP A 106 -4.45 17.11 6.16
C ASP A 106 -2.96 17.46 6.05
N TYR A 107 -2.67 18.46 5.23
CA TYR A 107 -1.33 19.07 5.16
C TYR A 107 -1.03 19.80 6.48
N SER A 108 0.14 19.56 7.05
CA SER A 108 0.65 20.29 8.21
C SER A 108 2.14 20.58 8.01
N PRO A 109 2.59 21.81 8.27
CA PRO A 109 4.03 22.14 8.19
C PRO A 109 4.83 21.54 9.34
N ASP A 110 4.17 21.18 10.44
CA ASP A 110 4.81 20.68 11.67
C ASP A 110 4.85 19.14 11.75
N LYS A 111 4.30 18.46 10.73
CA LYS A 111 4.21 16.99 10.67
C LYS A 111 4.82 16.49 9.35
N PRO A 112 5.39 15.27 9.33
CA PRO A 112 5.87 14.68 8.09
C PRO A 112 4.73 14.55 7.06
N PHE A 113 5.09 14.58 5.78
CA PHE A 113 4.13 14.42 4.70
C PHE A 113 3.49 13.03 4.71
N ALA A 114 4.21 11.99 5.11
CA ALA A 114 3.66 10.67 5.41
C ALA A 114 4.68 9.86 6.22
N GLU A 115 4.19 8.90 6.98
CA GLU A 115 5.01 7.83 7.55
C GLU A 115 4.47 6.48 7.07
N LEU A 116 5.34 5.65 6.49
CA LEU A 116 4.96 4.42 5.80
C LEU A 116 5.88 3.26 6.21
N THR A 117 5.31 2.12 6.58
CA THR A 117 6.04 0.85 6.75
C THR A 117 5.69 -0.09 5.63
N CYS A 118 6.69 -0.65 4.96
CA CYS A 118 6.50 -1.66 3.93
C CYS A 118 7.14 -3.00 4.34
N ARG A 119 6.44 -4.10 4.04
CA ARG A 119 6.86 -5.47 4.33
C ARG A 119 6.52 -6.38 3.15
N ALA A 120 7.35 -7.40 2.89
CA ALA A 120 7.04 -8.39 1.86
C ALA A 120 5.72 -9.10 2.21
N ALA A 121 4.87 -9.39 1.23
CA ALA A 121 3.56 -10.00 1.45
C ALA A 121 3.64 -11.36 2.17
N ASN A 122 4.74 -12.10 1.94
CA ASN A 122 5.01 -13.39 2.59
C ASN A 122 5.40 -13.28 4.08
N GLN A 123 5.61 -12.07 4.58
CA GLN A 123 5.93 -11.77 5.99
C GLN A 123 4.72 -11.21 6.76
N SER A 124 3.51 -11.29 6.19
CA SER A 124 2.29 -10.92 6.89
C SER A 124 2.14 -11.74 8.18
N VAL A 125 2.02 -11.03 9.31
CA VAL A 125 1.89 -11.61 10.65
C VAL A 125 0.58 -12.40 10.73
N GLY A 126 0.69 -13.72 10.71
CA GLY A 126 -0.44 -14.64 10.87
C GLY A 126 -0.25 -15.93 10.08
N LYS A 127 0.67 -16.80 10.54
CA LYS A 127 0.74 -18.19 10.07
C LYS A 127 -0.15 -19.04 10.99
N PRO A 128 -1.32 -19.55 10.55
CA PRO A 128 -1.89 -20.71 11.22
C PRO A 128 -0.91 -21.86 10.99
N ILE A 129 -0.44 -22.45 12.08
CA ILE A 129 0.27 -23.73 12.03
C ILE A 129 -0.70 -24.72 11.40
N ALA A 130 -0.51 -25.02 10.12
CA ALA A 130 -1.13 -26.18 9.50
C ALA A 130 -0.55 -27.40 10.20
N VAL A 131 -1.32 -27.97 11.13
CA VAL A 131 -1.07 -29.30 11.66
C VAL A 131 -1.23 -30.26 10.48
N PRO A 132 -0.21 -31.04 10.09
CA PRO A 132 -0.39 -32.05 9.06
C PRO A 132 -1.26 -33.16 9.66
N SER A 133 -2.53 -33.20 9.29
CA SER A 133 -3.37 -34.38 9.51
C SER A 133 -2.83 -35.51 8.63
N SER A 134 -2.12 -36.45 9.25
CA SER A 134 -1.76 -37.70 8.62
C SER A 134 -3.02 -38.49 8.32
N GLU A 135 -3.37 -38.63 7.03
CA GLU A 135 -4.26 -39.71 6.57
C GLU A 135 -3.59 -41.06 6.87
N PRO A 136 -4.30 -42.04 7.47
CA PRO A 136 -3.88 -43.42 7.39
C PRO A 136 -4.47 -44.05 6.13
N ASP A 137 -3.53 -44.42 5.26
CA ASP A 137 -3.64 -45.39 4.19
C ASP A 137 -4.37 -46.67 4.67
N ALA A 138 -5.45 -47.06 4.00
CA ALA A 138 -6.06 -48.37 4.18
C ALA A 138 -6.69 -48.85 2.85
N THR A 139 -5.87 -49.51 2.04
CA THR A 139 -6.29 -50.57 1.11
C THR A 139 -5.93 -51.90 1.80
N PRO A 140 -6.81 -52.93 1.88
CA PRO A 140 -6.82 -53.94 0.81
C PRO A 140 -8.11 -54.76 0.57
N GLU A 141 -8.14 -55.32 -0.65
CA GLU A 141 -8.67 -56.64 -1.05
C GLU A 141 -10.19 -56.93 -1.11
N ALA A 142 -10.65 -57.21 -2.34
CA ALA A 142 -11.77 -58.13 -2.62
C ALA A 142 -11.28 -59.58 -2.52
N PRO A 143 -12.15 -60.59 -2.24
CA PRO A 143 -12.77 -61.30 -3.39
C PRO A 143 -14.16 -61.94 -3.17
N ALA A 144 -14.82 -62.16 -4.31
CA ALA A 144 -15.73 -63.25 -4.71
C ALA A 144 -17.12 -63.46 -4.04
N ALA A 145 -18.17 -63.36 -4.89
CA ALA A 145 -19.49 -63.99 -4.72
C ALA A 145 -19.43 -65.51 -5.02
N PRO A 146 -20.42 -66.37 -4.66
CA PRO A 146 -21.70 -66.44 -5.41
C PRO A 146 -22.96 -66.98 -4.64
N GLY A 147 -24.15 -66.80 -5.25
CA GLY A 147 -25.32 -67.72 -5.14
C GLY A 147 -26.66 -67.07 -4.71
N THR A 148 -27.57 -66.72 -5.63
CA THR A 148 -28.88 -67.40 -6.00
C THR A 148 -29.96 -67.30 -4.90
N GLU A 149 -31.25 -66.96 -5.05
CA GLU A 149 -32.31 -67.10 -6.08
C GLU A 149 -33.38 -65.98 -5.86
N ASP A 150 -33.93 -65.37 -6.91
CA ASP A 150 -35.31 -65.55 -7.45
C ASP A 150 -36.33 -64.47 -7.05
N GLY A 151 -37.13 -64.05 -8.02
CA GLY A 151 -38.49 -63.56 -7.75
C GLY A 151 -38.95 -62.30 -8.47
N ALA A 152 -39.74 -62.51 -9.54
CA ALA A 152 -40.89 -61.70 -9.97
C ALA A 152 -40.65 -60.25 -10.45
N MET A 153 -40.68 -60.02 -11.77
CA MET A 153 -41.88 -59.66 -12.56
C MET A 153 -42.62 -58.37 -12.14
N ARG A 154 -42.73 -57.51 -13.17
CA ARG A 154 -43.88 -56.66 -13.56
C ARG A 154 -44.00 -55.21 -13.04
N SER A 155 -43.93 -54.32 -14.03
CA SER A 155 -44.89 -53.24 -14.31
C SER A 155 -44.90 -52.02 -13.39
N ARG A 156 -44.57 -50.84 -13.95
CA ARG A 156 -45.61 -49.98 -14.54
C ARG A 156 -45.02 -48.77 -15.26
N GLU A 157 -45.43 -48.66 -16.50
CA GLU A 157 -45.61 -47.45 -17.28
C GLU A 157 -46.71 -46.56 -16.65
N GLY A 158 -46.58 -45.24 -16.81
CA GLY A 158 -47.59 -44.24 -16.42
C GLY A 158 -46.98 -42.84 -16.42
N SER A 159 -46.87 -42.19 -17.58
CA SER A 159 -47.93 -41.38 -18.21
C SER A 159 -48.15 -40.02 -17.53
N SER A 160 -47.63 -38.97 -18.18
CA SER A 160 -48.33 -37.74 -18.61
C SER A 160 -49.48 -37.21 -17.75
N ARG A 161 -49.39 -35.95 -17.29
CA ARG A 161 -50.21 -34.82 -17.80
C ARG A 161 -50.09 -33.53 -16.95
N ASP A 162 -49.98 -32.43 -17.68
CA ASP A 162 -50.63 -31.12 -17.49
C ASP A 162 -50.75 -30.51 -16.09
N ARG A 163 -50.05 -29.37 -15.88
CA ARG A 163 -50.70 -28.06 -15.71
C ARG A 163 -49.70 -26.92 -15.81
#